data_AF-A0AAV4IU07-F1
#
_entry.id   AF-A0AAV4IU07-F1
#
_cell.length_a   1.000
_cell.length_b   1.000
_cell.length_c   1.000
_cell.angle_alpha   90.00
_cell.angle_beta   90.00
_cell.angle_gamma   90.00
#
_symmetry.space_group_name_H-M   'P 1'
#
loop_
_entity.id
_entity.type
_entity.pdbx_description
1 polymer ?
#
loop_
_entity_poly.entity_id
_entity_poly.type
_entity_poly.pdbx_seq_one_letter_code
_entity_poly.pdbx_strand_id
1 'polypeptide(L)'
;MVWSNGWWGVITKMLPSFWLLFFQAFVGKTLQAECPKGWTLSNALSFTTQTCITWVNISADWKSARLACARLSTGGDLVASRDDKMNVLLKNQTPKGKTSWIGLNTLPERKLRWLDSNDEKRFTPREGIRYDVQTGCGALNDDGQWRIKSCETHLPYFCQIVVVVVVVVVVVVVVVVVVTAFSDLLSSNHIL
;
A
#
# COMPACT_ATOMS: atom_id res chain seq x y z
N MET A 1 -4.37 4.41 53.25
CA MET A 1 -3.40 4.45 52.13
C MET A 1 -3.86 3.49 51.05
N VAL A 2 -3.61 3.89 49.81
CA VAL A 2 -4.12 3.40 48.53
C VAL A 2 -3.46 2.07 48.09
N TRP A 3 -4.27 1.14 47.54
CA TRP A 3 -4.10 0.24 46.36
C TRP A 3 -2.72 -0.46 46.12
N SER A 4 -2.54 -1.70 45.64
CA SER A 4 -3.39 -2.67 44.93
C SER A 4 -2.61 -3.97 44.60
N ASN A 5 -3.37 -5.06 44.34
CA ASN A 5 -3.10 -6.14 43.37
C ASN A 5 -2.05 -7.23 43.65
N GLY A 6 -2.34 -8.09 44.63
CA GLY A 6 -1.73 -9.42 44.82
C GLY A 6 -2.34 -10.52 43.93
N TRP A 7 -2.64 -10.25 42.64
CA TRP A 7 -3.23 -11.23 41.71
C TRP A 7 -2.26 -11.71 40.61
N TRP A 8 -1.02 -11.21 40.58
CA TRP A 8 0.01 -11.64 39.61
C TRP A 8 0.66 -12.99 39.95
N GLY A 9 0.53 -13.46 41.19
CA GLY A 9 1.14 -14.72 41.66
C GLY A 9 0.38 -15.99 41.29
N VAL A 10 -0.88 -15.88 40.85
CA VAL A 10 -1.73 -17.02 40.50
C VAL A 10 -1.81 -17.22 38.98
N ILE A 11 -1.81 -16.13 38.21
CA ILE A 11 -1.84 -16.16 36.74
C ILE A 11 -0.56 -16.82 36.16
N THR A 12 0.56 -16.75 36.88
CA THR A 12 1.82 -17.38 36.48
C THR A 12 1.93 -18.88 36.80
N LYS A 13 0.98 -19.44 37.57
CA LYS A 13 1.03 -20.86 38.02
C LYS A 13 0.06 -21.81 37.32
N MET A 14 -0.80 -21.31 36.43
CA MET A 14 -1.80 -22.12 35.71
C MET A 14 -1.66 -22.14 34.19
N LEU A 15 -0.59 -21.55 33.64
CA LEU A 15 -0.28 -21.70 32.22
C LEU A 15 0.88 -22.69 32.09
N PRO A 16 0.67 -23.88 31.49
CA PRO A 16 1.77 -24.77 31.16
C PRO A 16 2.80 -23.98 30.38
N SER A 17 4.09 -24.12 30.71
CA SER A 17 5.22 -23.39 30.09
C SER A 17 5.23 -23.47 28.55
N PHE A 18 4.50 -24.44 27.99
CA PHE A 18 4.20 -24.61 26.58
C PHE A 18 3.36 -23.47 25.97
N TRP A 19 2.36 -22.95 26.70
CA TRP A 19 1.49 -21.88 26.20
C TRP A 19 2.19 -20.52 26.10
N LEU A 20 3.17 -20.24 26.96
CA LEU A 20 4.00 -19.03 26.85
C LEU A 20 4.82 -19.01 25.55
N LEU A 21 5.32 -20.17 25.11
CA LEU A 21 6.05 -20.30 23.84
C LEU A 21 5.11 -20.20 22.63
N PHE A 22 3.88 -20.71 22.73
CA PHE A 22 2.86 -20.56 21.68
C PHE A 22 2.33 -19.13 21.56
N PHE A 23 2.12 -18.43 22.68
CA PHE A 23 1.72 -17.02 22.68
C PHE A 23 2.82 -16.11 22.10
N GLN A 24 4.09 -16.36 22.40
CA GLN A 24 5.20 -15.62 21.78
C GLN A 24 5.34 -15.90 20.28
N ALA A 25 4.94 -17.08 19.79
CA ALA A 25 4.92 -17.40 18.37
C ALA A 25 3.76 -16.71 17.61
N PHE A 26 2.64 -16.40 18.28
CA PHE A 26 1.45 -15.81 17.65
C PHE A 26 1.31 -14.29 17.80
N VAL A 27 1.87 -13.68 18.86
CA VAL A 27 1.77 -12.22 19.09
C VAL A 27 2.74 -11.40 18.22
N GLY A 28 3.69 -12.04 17.52
CA GLY A 28 4.84 -11.35 16.92
C GLY A 28 4.83 -11.11 15.42
N LYS A 29 3.80 -11.50 14.65
CA LYS A 29 3.79 -11.23 13.20
C LYS A 29 2.67 -10.27 12.85
N THR A 30 2.98 -8.98 12.87
CA THR A 30 2.29 -8.05 11.98
C THR A 30 2.50 -8.57 10.56
N LEU A 31 1.44 -9.05 9.91
CA LEU A 31 1.46 -9.30 8.46
C LEU A 31 1.56 -7.94 7.78
N GLN A 32 2.76 -7.36 7.80
CA GLN A 32 3.13 -6.27 6.92
C GLN A 32 3.06 -6.87 5.52
N ALA A 33 2.23 -6.31 4.64
CA ALA A 33 2.30 -6.67 3.24
C ALA A 33 3.72 -6.35 2.75
N GLU A 34 4.49 -7.35 2.35
CA GLU A 34 5.80 -7.12 1.72
C GLU A 34 5.61 -6.94 0.22
N CYS A 35 6.28 -5.94 -0.35
CA CYS A 35 6.26 -5.75 -1.78
C CYS A 35 7.00 -6.91 -2.49
N PRO A 36 6.57 -7.32 -3.70
CA PRO A 36 7.30 -8.32 -4.46
C PRO A 36 8.76 -7.91 -4.69
N LYS A 37 9.65 -8.88 -4.91
CA LYS A 37 11.06 -8.61 -5.18
C LYS A 37 11.21 -7.62 -6.34
N GLY A 38 12.00 -6.56 -6.15
CA GLY A 38 12.21 -5.50 -7.15
C GLY A 38 11.17 -4.38 -7.13
N TRP A 39 10.22 -4.42 -6.19
CA TRP A 39 9.29 -3.33 -5.93
C TRP A 39 9.68 -2.59 -4.66
N THR A 40 9.50 -1.27 -4.67
CA THR A 40 9.73 -0.40 -3.51
C THR A 40 8.41 -0.05 -2.87
N LEU A 41 8.37 -0.16 -1.55
CA LEU A 41 7.26 0.32 -0.74
C LEU A 41 7.22 1.86 -0.79
N SER A 42 6.06 2.44 -1.09
CA SER A 42 5.89 3.90 -1.09
C SER A 42 5.58 4.52 0.28
N ASN A 43 5.47 3.69 1.32
CA ASN A 43 5.16 4.03 2.71
C ASN A 43 3.68 4.42 2.92
N ALA A 44 3.16 4.35 4.14
CA ALA A 44 2.60 3.17 4.81
C ALA A 44 1.81 3.70 6.04
N LEU A 45 0.65 4.32 5.83
CA LEU A 45 -0.27 4.70 6.92
C LEU A 45 -1.74 4.58 6.48
N SER A 46 -2.05 3.61 5.63
CA SER A 46 -3.41 3.07 5.62
C SER A 46 -3.33 1.75 6.37
N PHE A 47 -4.12 1.62 7.44
CA PHE A 47 -4.22 0.40 8.24
C PHE A 47 -4.61 -0.83 7.40
N THR A 48 -5.10 -0.63 6.17
CA THR A 48 -5.68 -1.66 5.32
C THR A 48 -5.03 -1.77 3.94
N THR A 49 -4.26 -0.78 3.47
CA THR A 49 -3.70 -0.80 2.11
C THR A 49 -2.27 -0.27 2.04
N GLN A 50 -1.47 -0.91 1.19
CA GLN A 50 -0.09 -0.54 0.90
C GLN A 50 0.09 -0.40 -0.60
N THR A 51 0.83 0.61 -1.04
CA THR A 51 1.21 0.76 -2.46
C THR A 51 2.67 0.36 -2.64
N CYS A 52 2.91 -0.54 -3.59
CA CYS A 52 4.25 -0.89 -4.04
C CYS A 52 4.44 -0.33 -5.44
N ILE A 53 5.63 0.19 -5.72
CA ILE A 53 5.97 0.76 -7.03
C ILE A 53 7.23 0.12 -7.59
N THR A 54 7.39 0.15 -8.90
CA THR A 54 8.65 -0.23 -9.56
C THR A 54 8.87 0.59 -10.82
N TRP A 55 10.14 0.84 -11.15
CA TRP A 55 10.54 1.54 -12.37
C TRP A 55 10.95 0.53 -13.43
N VAL A 56 10.35 0.65 -14.62
CA VAL A 56 10.63 -0.24 -15.74
C VAL A 56 11.38 0.55 -16.82
N ASN A 57 12.63 0.16 -17.06
CA ASN A 57 13.51 0.75 -18.07
C ASN A 57 13.25 0.18 -19.48
N ILE A 58 11.99 0.16 -19.91
CA ILE A 58 11.59 -0.27 -21.26
C ILE A 58 10.76 0.84 -21.86
N SER A 59 11.14 1.32 -23.04
CA SER A 59 10.41 2.41 -23.71
C SER A 59 9.15 1.90 -24.39
N ALA A 60 8.00 2.42 -24.00
CA ALA A 60 6.70 2.09 -24.58
C ALA A 60 5.82 3.34 -24.69
N ASP A 61 4.85 3.32 -25.60
CA ASP A 61 3.74 4.27 -25.56
C ASP A 61 2.92 4.09 -24.26
N TRP A 62 2.14 5.10 -23.90
CA TRP A 62 1.46 5.14 -22.60
C TRP A 62 0.47 3.97 -22.41
N LYS A 63 -0.24 3.57 -23.46
CA LYS A 63 -1.22 2.47 -23.40
C LYS A 63 -0.52 1.13 -23.24
N SER A 64 0.54 0.91 -24.01
CA SER A 64 1.39 -0.28 -23.93
C SER A 64 2.08 -0.39 -22.57
N ALA A 65 2.56 0.72 -22.01
CA ALA A 65 3.13 0.77 -20.66
C ALA A 65 2.09 0.38 -19.59
N ARG A 66 0.86 0.90 -19.69
CA ARG A 66 -0.26 0.52 -18.81
C ARG A 66 -0.53 -0.99 -18.84
N LEU A 67 -0.64 -1.56 -20.04
CA LEU A 67 -0.83 -3.00 -20.23
C LEU A 67 0.35 -3.82 -19.71
N ALA A 68 1.58 -3.32 -19.84
CA ALA A 68 2.76 -3.99 -19.32
C ALA A 68 2.75 -4.05 -17.79
N CYS A 69 2.33 -2.98 -17.10
CA CYS A 69 2.15 -3.00 -15.65
C CYS A 69 1.13 -4.05 -15.20
N ALA A 70 0.00 -4.16 -15.90
CA ALA A 70 -1.04 -5.17 -15.62
C ALA A 70 -0.54 -6.62 -15.84
N ARG A 71 0.43 -6.83 -16.74
CA ARG A 71 1.07 -8.13 -16.97
C ARG A 71 2.17 -8.44 -15.96
N LEU A 72 2.82 -7.41 -15.41
CA LEU A 72 3.93 -7.57 -14.46
C LEU A 72 3.45 -8.11 -13.11
N SER A 73 2.25 -7.72 -12.68
CA SER A 73 1.61 -8.24 -11.47
C SER A 73 0.10 -8.07 -11.57
N THR A 74 -0.65 -9.01 -10.98
CA THR A 74 -2.10 -8.89 -10.84
C THR A 74 -2.47 -7.59 -10.11
N GLY A 75 -3.43 -6.84 -10.66
CA GLY A 75 -3.80 -5.52 -10.14
C GLY A 75 -2.77 -4.41 -10.41
N GLY A 76 -1.78 -4.67 -11.26
CA GLY A 76 -0.78 -3.70 -11.67
C GLY A 76 -1.33 -2.65 -12.63
N ASP A 77 -0.94 -1.41 -12.43
CA ASP A 77 -1.28 -0.30 -13.31
C ASP A 77 -0.16 0.75 -13.32
N LEU A 78 -0.22 1.77 -14.17
CA LEU A 78 0.71 2.90 -14.08
C LEU A 78 0.55 3.63 -12.72
N VAL A 79 1.65 4.13 -12.17
CA VAL A 79 1.63 4.77 -10.84
C VAL A 79 0.80 6.06 -10.81
N ALA A 80 0.03 6.24 -9.74
CA ALA A 80 -0.68 7.48 -9.47
C ALA A 80 0.05 8.29 -8.39
N SER A 81 0.60 9.44 -8.77
CA SER A 81 1.32 10.32 -7.85
C SER A 81 0.35 11.27 -7.12
N ARG A 82 -0.45 10.72 -6.19
CA ARG A 82 -1.57 11.45 -5.55
C ARG A 82 -1.17 12.33 -4.36
N ASP A 83 0.05 12.18 -3.86
CA ASP A 83 0.57 12.95 -2.73
C ASP A 83 2.05 13.28 -2.90
N ASP A 84 2.55 14.18 -2.05
CA ASP A 84 3.94 14.66 -2.10
C ASP A 84 4.96 13.57 -1.80
N LYS A 85 4.63 12.62 -0.92
CA LYS A 85 5.55 11.54 -0.56
C LYS A 85 5.77 10.62 -1.76
N MET A 86 4.69 10.25 -2.44
CA MET A 86 4.76 9.48 -3.68
C MET A 86 5.54 10.24 -4.76
N ASN A 87 5.30 11.54 -4.93
CA ASN A 87 6.02 12.31 -5.95
C ASN A 87 7.53 12.39 -5.67
N VAL A 88 7.93 12.62 -4.41
CA VAL A 88 9.33 12.63 -3.98
C VAL A 88 9.97 11.26 -4.21
N LEU A 89 9.26 10.18 -3.89
CA LEU A 89 9.74 8.82 -4.11
C LEU A 89 9.98 8.55 -5.60
N LEU A 90 9.00 8.86 -6.46
CA LEU A 90 9.11 8.66 -7.90
C LEU A 90 10.24 9.51 -8.49
N LYS A 91 10.39 10.76 -8.03
CA LYS A 91 11.52 11.62 -8.40
C LYS A 91 12.85 10.96 -8.06
N ASN A 92 13.01 10.47 -6.83
CA ASN A 92 14.26 9.84 -6.38
C ASN A 92 14.57 8.54 -7.13
N GLN A 93 13.55 7.84 -7.61
CA GLN A 93 13.71 6.63 -8.44
C GLN A 93 13.92 6.92 -9.92
N THR A 94 13.65 8.14 -10.38
CA THR A 94 13.82 8.53 -11.78
C THR A 94 15.31 8.81 -12.04
N PRO A 95 15.98 8.07 -12.95
CA PRO A 95 17.37 8.37 -13.27
C PRO A 95 17.53 9.75 -13.89
N LYS A 96 18.69 10.40 -13.68
CA LYS A 96 18.98 11.71 -14.26
C LYS A 96 18.81 11.70 -15.78
N GLY A 97 18.18 12.75 -16.31
CA GLY A 97 17.87 12.94 -17.72
C GLY A 97 16.74 12.03 -18.24
N LYS A 98 16.04 11.28 -17.37
CA LYS A 98 14.92 10.43 -17.77
C LYS A 98 13.59 11.10 -17.47
N THR A 99 12.62 10.80 -18.33
CA THR A 99 11.21 11.09 -18.15
C THR A 99 10.46 9.77 -18.23
N SER A 100 9.55 9.51 -17.30
CA SER A 100 8.85 8.22 -17.20
C SER A 100 7.34 8.40 -17.17
N TRP A 101 6.60 7.50 -17.83
CA TRP A 101 5.14 7.51 -17.77
C TRP A 101 4.62 7.28 -16.34
N ILE A 102 3.54 8.00 -16.03
CA ILE A 102 2.71 7.83 -14.85
C ILE A 102 1.24 7.74 -15.29
N GLY A 103 0.35 7.35 -14.38
CA GLY A 103 -1.07 7.11 -14.65
C GLY A 103 -1.92 8.35 -14.94
N LEU A 104 -1.30 9.50 -15.18
CA LEU A 104 -2.00 10.76 -15.44
C LEU A 104 -2.35 10.86 -16.93
N ASN A 105 -3.50 11.40 -17.27
CA ASN A 105 -3.88 11.70 -18.65
C ASN A 105 -4.88 12.85 -18.73
N THR A 106 -5.06 13.43 -19.91
CA THR A 106 -6.07 14.47 -20.17
C THR A 106 -7.16 14.00 -21.13
N LEU A 107 -7.34 12.69 -21.32
CA LEU A 107 -8.16 12.14 -22.40
C LEU A 107 -9.53 11.66 -21.87
N PRO A 108 -10.63 11.80 -22.64
CA PRO A 108 -10.76 12.57 -23.88
C PRO A 108 -11.04 14.08 -23.68
N GLU A 109 -11.32 14.53 -22.45
CA GLU A 109 -12.01 15.82 -22.20
C GLU A 109 -11.07 16.99 -21.83
N ARG A 110 -9.76 16.87 -22.12
CA ARG A 110 -8.73 17.85 -21.74
C ARG A 110 -8.58 18.12 -20.23
N LYS A 111 -9.27 17.36 -19.39
CA LYS A 111 -9.18 17.43 -17.93
C LYS A 111 -8.18 16.41 -17.43
N LEU A 112 -7.27 16.84 -16.55
CA LEU A 112 -6.32 15.95 -15.91
C LEU A 112 -7.03 14.92 -15.02
N ARG A 113 -6.70 13.65 -15.22
CA ARG A 113 -7.28 12.51 -14.52
C ARG A 113 -6.26 11.42 -14.29
N TRP A 114 -6.37 10.75 -13.14
CA TRP A 114 -5.69 9.48 -12.92
C TRP A 114 -6.48 8.32 -13.56
N LEU A 115 -5.82 7.17 -13.67
CA LEU A 115 -6.42 5.90 -14.09
C LEU A 115 -7.63 5.58 -13.20
N ASP A 116 -8.80 5.54 -13.81
CA ASP A 116 -10.07 5.05 -13.26
C ASP A 116 -10.68 5.83 -12.07
N SER A 117 -10.27 7.09 -11.83
CA SER A 117 -10.96 7.94 -10.86
C SER A 117 -11.97 8.88 -11.52
N ASN A 118 -13.27 8.63 -11.29
CA ASN A 118 -14.30 9.69 -11.36
C ASN A 118 -14.23 10.66 -10.16
N ASP A 119 -13.39 10.32 -9.19
CA ASP A 119 -13.25 11.04 -7.93
C ASP A 119 -12.30 12.24 -8.11
N GLU A 120 -12.83 13.32 -8.71
CA GLU A 120 -12.14 14.60 -8.90
C GLU A 120 -11.56 15.14 -7.57
N LYS A 121 -12.16 14.76 -6.43
CA LYS A 121 -11.78 15.22 -5.08
C LYS A 121 -10.38 14.78 -4.64
N ARG A 122 -9.82 13.73 -5.25
CA ARG A 122 -8.47 13.23 -4.92
C ARG A 122 -7.41 13.70 -5.91
N PHE A 123 -7.78 14.61 -6.80
CA PHE A 123 -6.92 15.24 -7.78
C PHE A 123 -6.75 16.72 -7.47
N THR A 124 -5.66 17.09 -6.81
CA THR A 124 -5.23 18.49 -6.72
C THR A 124 -4.15 18.70 -7.78
N PRO A 125 -4.43 19.46 -8.87
CA PRO A 125 -3.38 19.79 -9.82
C PRO A 125 -2.23 20.46 -9.07
N ARG A 126 -1.03 19.91 -9.20
CA ARG A 126 0.16 20.49 -8.59
C ARG A 126 0.53 21.74 -9.35
N GLU A 127 0.99 22.79 -8.66
CA GLU A 127 1.64 23.91 -9.34
C GLU A 127 2.84 23.38 -10.14
N GLY A 128 2.98 23.84 -11.39
CA GLY A 128 4.13 23.48 -12.24
C GLY A 128 3.93 22.31 -13.22
N ILE A 129 2.69 21.92 -13.53
CA ILE A 129 2.44 21.01 -14.68
C ILE A 129 2.81 21.73 -15.99
N ARG A 130 3.66 21.10 -16.79
CA ARG A 130 4.02 21.60 -18.13
C ARG A 130 3.24 20.85 -19.21
N TYR A 131 2.60 21.58 -20.11
CA TYR A 131 1.88 21.01 -21.24
C TYR A 131 2.75 21.12 -22.49
N ASP A 132 3.34 20.01 -22.94
CA ASP A 132 4.02 19.97 -24.23
C ASP A 132 2.99 19.84 -25.37
N VAL A 133 1.80 19.31 -25.06
CA VAL A 133 0.64 19.19 -25.96
C VAL A 133 -0.67 19.55 -25.24
N GLN A 134 -1.68 19.98 -25.99
CA GLN A 134 -2.98 20.40 -25.44
C GLN A 134 -3.78 19.25 -24.82
N THR A 135 -3.57 18.03 -25.34
CA THR A 135 -4.12 16.79 -24.80
C THR A 135 -3.08 15.69 -24.91
N GLY A 136 -2.93 14.88 -23.86
CA GLY A 136 -2.02 13.77 -23.89
C GLY A 136 -1.98 12.99 -22.59
N CYS A 137 -0.82 12.39 -22.35
CA CYS A 137 -0.56 11.52 -21.23
C CYS A 137 0.53 12.13 -20.34
N GLY A 138 0.41 11.93 -19.04
CA GLY A 138 1.30 12.53 -18.07
C GLY A 138 2.53 11.67 -17.83
N ALA A 139 3.68 12.33 -17.78
CA ALA A 139 4.96 11.75 -17.45
C ALA A 139 5.62 12.55 -16.32
N LEU A 140 6.44 11.89 -15.52
CA LEU A 140 7.27 12.51 -14.49
C LEU A 140 8.69 12.68 -15.02
N ASN A 141 9.23 13.88 -14.90
CA ASN A 141 10.63 14.15 -15.20
C ASN A 141 11.52 14.02 -13.96
N ASP A 142 12.83 13.87 -14.13
CA ASP A 142 13.84 13.73 -13.07
C ASP A 142 13.92 14.92 -12.08
N ASP A 143 13.40 16.09 -12.46
CA ASP A 143 13.21 17.25 -11.59
C ASP A 143 12.02 17.09 -10.61
N GLY A 144 11.15 16.10 -10.84
CA GLY A 144 9.92 15.84 -10.09
C GLY A 144 8.68 16.56 -10.62
N GLN A 145 8.78 17.24 -11.76
CA GLN A 145 7.66 17.93 -12.42
C GLN A 145 6.88 16.98 -13.34
N TRP A 146 5.57 17.15 -13.38
CA TRP A 146 4.72 16.44 -14.35
C TRP A 146 4.69 17.18 -15.68
N ARG A 147 4.74 16.41 -16.77
CA ARG A 147 4.61 16.92 -18.13
C ARG A 147 3.53 16.16 -18.88
N ILE A 148 2.69 16.87 -19.63
CA ILE A 148 1.75 16.26 -20.55
C ILE A 148 2.42 16.16 -21.92
N LYS A 149 2.61 14.93 -22.39
CA LYS A 149 3.25 14.57 -23.66
C LYS A 149 2.28 13.82 -24.57
N SER A 150 2.62 13.72 -25.85
CA SER A 150 1.90 12.82 -26.77
C SER A 150 1.93 11.40 -26.22
N CYS A 151 0.76 10.75 -26.09
CA CYS A 151 0.64 9.40 -25.54
C CYS A 151 1.40 8.34 -26.34
N GLU A 152 1.71 8.62 -27.60
CA GLU A 152 2.48 7.77 -28.51
C GLU A 152 4.00 7.86 -28.27
N THR A 153 4.47 8.77 -27.40
CA THR A 153 5.90 8.88 -27.08
C THR A 153 6.38 7.60 -26.39
N HIS A 154 7.54 7.09 -26.79
CA HIS A 154 8.13 5.91 -26.16
C HIS A 154 9.00 6.31 -24.96
N LEU A 155 8.51 6.09 -23.74
CA LEU A 155 9.20 6.41 -22.49
C LEU A 155 9.28 5.17 -21.57
N PRO A 156 10.29 5.09 -20.68
CA PRO A 156 10.22 4.20 -19.52
C PRO A 156 9.02 4.55 -18.65
N TYR A 157 8.67 3.70 -17.69
CA TYR A 157 7.42 3.88 -16.93
C TYR A 157 7.48 3.35 -15.51
N PHE A 158 6.63 3.91 -14.65
CA PHE A 158 6.45 3.42 -13.29
C PHE A 158 5.15 2.63 -13.18
N CYS A 159 5.25 1.42 -12.62
CA CYS A 159 4.09 0.61 -12.26
C CYS A 159 3.81 0.73 -10.77
N GLN A 160 2.54 0.54 -10.38
CA GLN A 160 2.09 0.38 -9.01
C GLN A 160 1.22 -0.86 -8.86
N ILE A 161 1.19 -1.42 -7.65
CA ILE A 161 0.18 -2.37 -7.17
C ILE A 161 -0.30 -1.92 -5.79
N VAL A 162 -1.56 -2.19 -5.47
CA VAL A 162 -2.13 -1.98 -4.14
C VAL A 162 -2.30 -3.33 -3.46
N VAL A 163 -1.63 -3.51 -2.32
CA VAL A 163 -1.71 -4.71 -1.50
C VAL A 163 -2.63 -4.43 -0.32
N VAL A 164 -3.65 -5.26 -0.14
CA VAL A 164 -4.58 -5.14 0.99
C VAL A 164 -3.99 -5.88 2.19
N VAL A 165 -3.81 -5.17 3.29
CA VAL A 165 -3.37 -5.74 4.57
C VAL A 165 -4.61 -6.30 5.26
N VAL A 166 -4.80 -7.61 5.21
CA VAL A 166 -5.86 -8.29 5.96
C VAL A 166 -5.43 -8.32 7.42
N VAL A 167 -5.91 -7.35 8.21
CA VAL A 167 -5.54 -7.23 9.61
C VAL A 167 -6.08 -8.44 10.39
N VAL A 168 -5.18 -9.19 11.02
CA VAL A 168 -5.41 -10.39 11.86
C VAL A 168 -6.29 -10.12 13.10
N VAL A 169 -6.85 -8.90 13.25
CA VAL A 169 -7.72 -8.47 14.36
C VAL A 169 -8.90 -9.42 14.57
N VAL A 170 -9.47 -9.96 13.49
CA VAL A 170 -10.57 -10.95 13.59
C VAL A 170 -10.10 -12.24 14.28
N VAL A 171 -8.89 -12.70 13.99
CA VAL A 171 -8.34 -13.94 14.58
C VAL A 171 -8.08 -13.74 16.07
N VAL A 172 -7.52 -12.59 16.47
CA VAL A 172 -7.28 -12.29 17.89
C VAL A 172 -8.59 -12.17 18.66
N VAL A 173 -9.59 -11.47 18.12
CA VAL A 173 -10.90 -11.34 18.78
C VAL A 173 -11.58 -12.71 18.90
N VAL A 174 -11.57 -13.52 17.84
CA VAL A 174 -12.13 -14.87 17.89
C VAL A 174 -11.40 -15.74 18.90
N VAL A 175 -10.06 -15.73 18.93
CA VAL A 175 -9.27 -16.49 19.90
C VAL A 175 -9.56 -16.03 21.33
N VAL A 176 -9.64 -14.72 21.58
CA VAL A 176 -9.97 -14.18 22.91
C VAL A 176 -11.38 -14.60 23.33
N VAL A 177 -12.38 -14.44 22.46
CA VAL A 177 -13.78 -14.82 22.74
C VAL A 177 -13.89 -16.32 23.00
N VAL A 178 -13.20 -17.14 22.22
CA VAL A 178 -13.17 -18.60 22.40
C VAL A 178 -12.52 -18.95 23.73
N VAL A 179 -11.36 -18.38 24.06
CA VAL A 179 -10.66 -18.64 25.32
C VAL A 179 -11.49 -18.22 26.53
N THR A 180 -12.14 -17.05 26.48
CA THR A 180 -13.02 -16.58 27.57
C THR A 180 -14.28 -17.44 27.71
N ALA A 181 -14.90 -17.85 26.59
CA ALA A 181 -16.07 -18.72 26.64
C ALA A 181 -15.74 -20.11 27.22
N PHE A 182 -14.57 -20.67 26.88
CA PHE A 182 -14.11 -21.94 27.44
C PHE A 182 -13.73 -21.82 28.93
N SER A 183 -13.17 -20.70 29.39
CA SER A 183 -12.91 -20.49 30.82
C SER A 183 -14.20 -20.44 31.64
N ASP A 184 -15.26 -19.83 31.11
CA ASP A 184 -16.56 -19.73 31.78
C ASP A 184 -17.24 -21.11 31.90
N LEU A 185 -17.15 -21.95 30.85
CA LEU A 185 -17.66 -23.32 30.84
C LEU A 185 -16.96 -24.23 31.85
N LEU A 186 -15.63 -24.11 31.98
CA LEU A 186 -14.87 -24.90 32.96
C LEU A 186 -15.16 -24.47 34.40
N SER A 187 -15.42 -23.18 34.63
CA SER A 187 -15.83 -22.68 35.96
C SER A 187 -17.21 -23.18 36.40
N SER A 188 -18.10 -23.44 35.44
CA SER A 188 -19.48 -23.87 35.71
C SER A 188 -19.60 -25.38 36.02
N ASN A 189 -18.65 -26.21 35.56
CA ASN A 189 -18.64 -27.66 35.78
C ASN A 189 -17.99 -28.10 37.11
N HIS A 190 -17.47 -27.16 37.91
CA HIS A 190 -16.86 -27.43 39.22
C HIS A 190 -17.80 -27.14 40.41
N ILE A 191 -19.10 -26.91 40.17
CA ILE A 191 -20.12 -26.62 41.22
C ILE A 191 -21.15 -27.77 41.36
N LEU A 192 -20.82 -29.00 40.96
CA LEU A 192 -21.60 -30.20 41.27
C LEU A 192 -20.76 -31.22 42.02
#